data_AF-A0A5J4KK34-F1
#
_entry.id   AF-A0A5J4KK34-F1
#
_cell.length_a   1.000
_cell.length_b   1.000
_cell.length_c   1.000
_cell.angle_alpha   90.00
_cell.angle_beta   90.00
_cell.angle_gamma   90.00
#
_symmetry.space_group_name_H-M   'P 1'
#
loop_
_entity.id
_entity.type
_entity.pdbx_description
1 polymer ?
#
loop_
_entity_poly.entity_id
_entity_poly.type
_entity_poly.pdbx_seq_one_letter_code
_entity_poly.pdbx_strand_id
1 'polypeptide(L)'
;MKQLQGQIPLKEQERVPIEAALYHITITESGRLECTPRWLLSMSEVAQLLGISRSFLWELAKEEGFPSFHIHNRQYVRIESLLAWIRTKEHPESEQSTPVPKTQKKKRSQKTETKSRHNI
;
A
#
# COMPACT_ATOMS: atom_id res chain seq x y z
N MET A 1 38.56 44.08 -23.11
CA MET A 1 38.55 42.60 -23.12
C MET A 1 37.39 42.14 -22.25
N LYS A 2 36.31 41.62 -22.84
CA LYS A 2 35.17 41.06 -22.10
C LYS A 2 35.52 39.63 -21.70
N GLN A 3 35.35 39.25 -20.44
CA GLN A 3 35.22 37.84 -20.07
C GLN A 3 33.79 37.59 -19.60
N LEU A 4 33.12 36.73 -20.35
CA LEU A 4 31.78 36.20 -20.09
C LEU A 4 31.93 34.83 -19.40
N GLN A 5 31.11 34.67 -18.37
CA GLN A 5 30.42 33.45 -17.95
C GLN A 5 31.20 32.24 -17.43
N GLY A 6 30.73 31.81 -16.26
CA GLY A 6 30.83 30.45 -15.76
C GLY A 6 29.79 30.24 -14.65
N GLN A 7 28.51 30.49 -14.94
CA GLN A 7 27.43 29.97 -14.10
C GLN A 7 27.51 28.45 -14.18
N ILE A 8 27.87 27.78 -13.08
CA ILE A 8 27.84 26.32 -12.99
C ILE A 8 26.35 25.92 -12.91
N PRO A 9 25.85 25.04 -13.79
CA PRO A 9 24.44 24.71 -13.85
C PRO A 9 23.98 23.94 -12.62
N LEU A 10 22.69 24.11 -12.33
CA LEU A 10 21.91 23.44 -11.30
C LEU A 10 22.27 21.96 -11.16
N LYS A 11 22.53 21.58 -9.90
CA LYS A 11 22.70 20.21 -9.41
C LYS A 11 21.63 19.33 -10.04
N GLU A 12 22.03 18.58 -11.06
CA GLU A 12 21.21 17.60 -11.74
C GLU A 12 20.89 16.54 -10.69
N GLN A 13 19.69 16.64 -10.11
CA GLN A 13 19.13 15.56 -9.32
C GLN A 13 18.98 14.40 -10.28
N GLU A 14 19.99 13.53 -10.28
CA GLU A 14 20.00 12.24 -10.93
C GLU A 14 18.71 11.54 -10.51
N ARG A 15 17.69 11.62 -11.37
CA ARG A 15 16.42 10.96 -11.18
C ARG A 15 16.73 9.49 -11.35
N VAL A 16 17.01 8.83 -10.23
CA VAL A 16 17.21 7.39 -10.20
C VAL A 16 16.00 6.77 -10.91
N PRO A 17 16.21 5.99 -11.98
CA PRO A 17 15.11 5.41 -12.74
C PRO A 17 14.25 4.55 -11.82
N ILE A 18 12.92 4.64 -11.99
CA ILE A 18 11.89 4.08 -11.10
C ILE A 18 12.11 2.58 -10.83
N GLU A 19 12.63 1.84 -11.81
CA GLU A 19 12.93 0.40 -11.69
C GLU A 19 14.08 0.09 -10.72
N ALA A 20 15.02 1.02 -10.53
CA ALA A 20 16.13 0.89 -9.59
C ALA A 20 15.73 1.19 -8.13
N ALA A 21 14.48 1.61 -7.86
CA ALA A 21 14.01 1.82 -6.50
C ALA A 21 13.64 0.51 -5.77
N LEU A 22 13.32 -0.56 -6.51
CA LEU A 22 12.86 -1.84 -5.94
C LEU A 22 14.00 -2.83 -5.66
N TYR A 23 15.14 -2.67 -6.34
CA TYR A 23 16.30 -3.54 -6.20
C TYR A 23 17.54 -2.72 -5.90
N HIS A 24 18.36 -3.19 -4.97
CA HIS A 24 19.72 -2.69 -4.82
C HIS A 24 20.61 -3.47 -5.80
N ILE A 25 21.09 -2.76 -6.81
CA ILE A 25 21.92 -3.31 -7.89
C ILE A 25 23.38 -2.99 -7.59
N THR A 26 24.23 -4.01 -7.48
CA THR A 26 25.68 -3.87 -7.27
C THR A 26 26.46 -4.63 -8.32
N ILE A 27 27.54 -4.02 -8.81
CA ILE A 27 28.55 -4.72 -9.61
C ILE A 27 29.63 -5.19 -8.65
N THR A 28 29.80 -6.50 -8.54
CA THR A 28 30.86 -7.12 -7.74
C THR A 28 32.25 -6.86 -8.34
N GLU A 29 33.31 -7.03 -7.55
CA GLU A 29 34.70 -6.94 -8.03
C GLU A 29 35.01 -7.93 -9.17
N SER A 30 34.24 -9.03 -9.25
CA SER A 30 34.31 -10.02 -10.34
C SER A 30 33.62 -9.60 -11.64
N GLY A 31 33.01 -8.42 -11.68
CA GLY A 31 32.22 -7.92 -12.82
C GLY A 31 30.82 -8.51 -12.93
N ARG A 32 30.35 -9.29 -11.95
CA ARG A 32 28.97 -9.81 -11.92
C ARG A 32 28.00 -8.79 -11.36
N LEU A 33 26.81 -8.74 -11.94
CA LEU A 33 25.66 -8.00 -11.44
C LEU A 33 24.94 -8.80 -10.35
N GLU A 34 24.74 -8.19 -9.18
CA GLU A 34 23.92 -8.71 -8.10
C GLU A 34 22.74 -7.79 -7.84
N CYS A 35 21.54 -8.37 -7.77
CA CYS A 35 20.30 -7.65 -7.50
C CYS A 35 19.70 -8.16 -6.19
N THR A 36 19.68 -7.32 -5.16
CA THR A 36 19.06 -7.67 -3.88
C THR A 36 17.71 -6.95 -3.74
N PRO A 37 16.61 -7.68 -3.45
CA PRO A 37 15.31 -7.05 -3.32
C PRO A 37 15.30 -6.12 -2.10
N ARG A 38 14.81 -4.90 -2.30
CA ARG A 38 14.48 -4.01 -1.19
C ARG A 38 13.07 -4.35 -0.74
N TRP A 39 12.83 -4.44 0.56
CA TRP A 39 11.49 -4.73 1.10
C TRP A 39 10.77 -3.48 1.59
N LEU A 40 11.55 -2.47 1.97
CA LEU A 40 11.10 -1.24 2.61
C LEU A 40 11.59 -0.02 1.81
N LEU A 41 10.67 0.92 1.61
CA LEU A 41 10.92 2.20 0.99
C LEU A 41 10.77 3.30 2.03
N SER A 42 11.70 4.25 2.04
CA SER A 42 11.55 5.49 2.78
C SER A 42 10.49 6.39 2.13
N MET A 43 9.95 7.34 2.87
CA MET A 43 8.98 8.31 2.33
C MET A 43 9.52 9.07 1.10
N SER A 44 10.82 9.38 1.05
CA SER A 44 11.39 10.06 -0.12
C SER A 44 11.43 9.16 -1.37
N GLU A 45 11.61 7.86 -1.19
CA GLU A 45 11.58 6.88 -2.29
C GLU A 45 10.15 6.63 -2.75
N VAL A 46 9.20 6.55 -1.82
CA VAL A 46 7.77 6.42 -2.16
C VAL A 46 7.28 7.63 -2.96
N ALA A 47 7.69 8.85 -2.59
CA ALA A 47 7.31 10.06 -3.33
C ALA A 47 7.81 10.02 -4.79
N GLN A 48 9.06 9.57 -4.98
CA GLN A 48 9.66 9.40 -6.29
C GLN A 48 8.95 8.28 -7.09
N LEU A 49 8.68 7.15 -6.44
CA LEU A 49 8.02 5.99 -7.07
C LEU A 49 6.60 6.34 -7.54
N LEU A 50 5.84 7.07 -6.73
CA LEU A 50 4.48 7.51 -7.05
C LEU A 50 4.45 8.75 -7.97
N GLY A 51 5.60 9.38 -8.24
CA GLY A 51 5.67 10.60 -9.06
C GLY A 51 5.02 11.83 -8.42
N ILE A 52 4.94 11.89 -7.09
CA ILE A 52 4.29 12.98 -6.35
C ILE A 52 5.29 13.81 -5.54
N SER A 53 4.88 15.02 -5.13
CA SER A 53 5.71 15.82 -4.23
C SER A 53 5.82 15.17 -2.85
N ARG A 54 6.96 15.38 -2.16
CA ARG A 54 7.14 14.90 -0.78
C ARG A 54 6.10 15.49 0.16
N SER A 55 5.74 16.76 0.00
CA SER A 55 4.75 17.43 0.84
C SER A 55 3.39 16.75 0.72
N PHE A 56 2.95 16.48 -0.52
CA PHE A 56 1.69 15.77 -0.77
C PHE A 56 1.73 14.33 -0.22
N LEU A 57 2.85 13.63 -0.34
CA LEU A 57 2.99 12.31 0.27
C LEU A 57 2.84 12.36 1.81
N TRP A 58 3.38 13.39 2.47
CA TRP A 58 3.22 13.53 3.93
C TRP A 58 1.80 13.90 4.35
N GLU A 59 1.02 14.53 3.48
CA GLU A 59 -0.42 14.71 3.68
C GLU A 59 -1.15 13.37 3.52
N LEU A 60 -0.85 12.64 2.44
CA LEU A 60 -1.40 11.30 2.17
C LEU A 60 -1.08 10.31 3.30
N ALA A 61 0.11 10.40 3.90
CA ALA A 61 0.51 9.55 5.00
C ALA A 61 -0.26 9.79 6.30
N LYS A 62 -1.00 10.90 6.40
CA LYS A 62 -1.93 11.18 7.50
C LYS A 62 -3.32 10.63 7.24
N GLU A 63 -3.65 10.28 5.99
CA GLU A 63 -4.94 9.66 5.66
C GLU A 63 -5.01 8.26 6.27
N GLU A 64 -6.20 7.90 6.75
CA GLU A 64 -6.43 6.53 7.22
C GLU A 64 -6.28 5.54 6.05
N GLY A 65 -5.54 4.46 6.31
CA GLY A 65 -5.30 3.40 5.33
C GLY A 65 -4.02 3.55 4.51
N PHE A 66 -3.24 4.63 4.65
CA PHE A 66 -1.92 4.69 4.02
C PHE A 66 -0.93 3.69 4.67
N PRO A 67 -0.27 2.80 3.89
CA PRO A 67 0.45 1.64 4.41
C PRO A 67 1.86 1.97 4.92
N SER A 68 1.96 2.86 5.90
CA SER A 68 3.23 3.28 6.48
C SER A 68 3.40 2.87 7.94
N PHE A 69 4.64 2.70 8.36
CA PHE A 69 4.99 2.37 9.74
C PHE A 69 6.32 3.01 10.13
N HIS A 70 6.58 3.09 11.43
CA HIS A 70 7.80 3.71 11.96
C HIS A 70 8.83 2.65 12.37
N ILE A 71 10.09 2.87 11.99
CA ILE A 71 11.26 2.21 12.57
C ILE A 71 12.08 3.31 13.23
N HIS A 72 12.10 3.33 14.57
CA HIS A 72 12.70 4.40 15.36
C HIS A 72 12.15 5.78 14.95
N ASN A 73 13.01 6.68 14.45
CA ASN A 73 12.65 8.05 14.06
C ASN A 73 12.43 8.21 12.54
N ARG A 74 12.23 7.11 11.81
CA ARG A 74 12.08 7.10 10.36
C ARG A 74 10.82 6.34 9.97
N GLN A 75 10.06 6.91 9.04
CA GLN A 75 8.85 6.30 8.50
C GLN A 75 9.17 5.57 7.19
N TYR A 76 8.65 4.34 7.09
CA TYR A 76 8.86 3.43 5.98
C TYR A 76 7.53 2.88 5.49
N VAL A 77 7.57 2.38 4.26
CA VAL A 77 6.45 1.72 3.59
C VAL A 77 6.96 0.38 3.08
N ARG A 78 6.22 -0.70 3.36
CA ARG A 78 6.51 -2.00 2.77
C ARG A 78 5.98 -2.03 1.35
N ILE A 79 6.77 -2.54 0.41
CA ILE A 79 6.42 -2.55 -1.02
C ILE A 79 5.11 -3.30 -1.28
N GLU A 80 4.94 -4.48 -0.69
CA GLU A 80 3.72 -5.28 -0.86
C GLU A 80 2.47 -4.53 -0.39
N SER A 81 2.59 -3.83 0.74
CA SER A 81 1.49 -3.05 1.30
C SER A 81 1.18 -1.81 0.45
N LEU A 82 2.20 -1.16 -0.12
CA LEU A 82 2.02 -0.07 -1.07
C LEU A 82 1.30 -0.54 -2.34
N LEU A 83 1.71 -1.67 -2.91
CA LEU A 83 1.08 -2.25 -4.09
C LEU A 83 -0.39 -2.62 -3.82
N ALA A 84 -0.67 -3.23 -2.66
CA ALA A 84 -2.04 -3.54 -2.26
C ALA A 84 -2.88 -2.25 -2.15
N TRP A 85 -2.33 -1.22 -1.50
CA TRP A 85 -2.99 0.08 -1.37
C TRP A 85 -3.26 0.74 -2.73
N ILE A 86 -2.30 0.73 -3.67
CA ILE A 86 -2.51 1.25 -5.03
C ILE A 86 -3.70 0.55 -5.70
N ARG A 87 -3.76 -0.78 -5.64
CA ARG A 87 -4.87 -1.56 -6.21
C ARG A 87 -6.23 -1.19 -5.62
N THR A 88 -6.30 -0.86 -4.32
CA THR A 88 -7.55 -0.39 -3.71
C THR A 88 -8.00 0.97 -4.25
N LYS A 89 -7.07 1.80 -4.74
CA LYS A 89 -7.37 3.12 -5.31
C LYS A 89 -7.72 3.06 -6.81
N GLU A 90 -7.21 2.06 -7.54
CA GLU A 90 -7.52 1.84 -8.96
C GLU A 90 -8.96 1.39 -9.20
N HIS A 91 -9.56 0.67 -8.25
CA HIS A 91 -10.94 0.18 -8.32
C HIS A 91 -11.77 0.63 -7.09
N PRO A 92 -12.20 1.90 -7.03
CA PRO A 92 -12.96 2.41 -5.87
C PRO A 92 -14.40 1.87 -5.77
N GLU A 93 -14.88 1.04 -6.72
CA GLU A 93 -16.23 0.47 -6.68
C GLU A 93 -16.23 -1.06 -6.60
N SER A 94 -16.39 -1.59 -5.40
CA SER A 94 -17.30 -2.72 -5.14
C SER A 94 -17.41 -3.02 -3.64
N GLU A 95 -17.84 -2.05 -2.81
CA GLU A 95 -18.41 -2.39 -1.49
C GLU A 95 -19.25 -1.24 -0.91
N GLN A 96 -20.35 -0.93 -1.60
CA GLN A 96 -21.54 -0.36 -0.98
C GLN A 96 -22.66 -1.40 -1.04
N SER A 97 -22.58 -2.39 -0.15
CA SER A 97 -23.68 -3.28 0.21
C SER A 97 -23.40 -3.91 1.57
N THR A 98 -23.74 -3.21 2.65
CA THR A 98 -24.17 -3.93 3.85
C THR A 98 -25.53 -4.56 3.53
N PRO A 99 -25.77 -5.82 3.93
CA PRO A 99 -26.72 -5.95 5.02
C PRO A 99 -26.27 -6.94 6.08
N VAL A 100 -26.43 -6.50 7.33
CA VAL A 100 -26.52 -7.33 8.53
C VAL A 100 -27.53 -8.46 8.33
N PRO A 101 -27.26 -9.68 8.84
CA PRO A 101 -28.32 -10.54 9.39
C PRO A 101 -27.99 -10.90 10.85
N LYS A 102 -28.74 -10.39 11.84
CA LYS A 102 -30.00 -10.96 12.35
C LYS A 102 -29.93 -12.46 12.67
N THR A 103 -29.73 -12.74 13.96
CA THR A 103 -30.43 -13.76 14.77
C THR A 103 -31.10 -14.91 14.00
N GLN A 104 -30.40 -16.02 13.80
CA GLN A 104 -31.04 -17.29 13.47
C GLN A 104 -31.57 -17.97 14.73
N LYS A 105 -32.79 -17.55 15.11
CA LYS A 105 -33.67 -18.29 16.01
C LYS A 105 -34.02 -19.61 15.33
N LYS A 106 -33.38 -20.69 15.77
CA LYS A 106 -33.64 -22.07 15.34
C LYS A 106 -35.10 -22.43 15.62
N LYS A 107 -35.96 -22.28 14.62
CA LYS A 107 -37.32 -22.85 14.58
C LYS A 107 -37.18 -24.36 14.37
N ARG A 108 -36.96 -25.11 15.46
CA ARG A 108 -37.34 -26.53 15.50
C ARG A 108 -38.76 -26.57 16.03
N SER A 109 -39.73 -26.61 15.11
CA SER A 109 -41.13 -26.85 15.41
C SER A 109 -41.24 -28.15 16.20
N GLN A 110 -41.56 -28.02 17.48
CA GLN A 110 -42.12 -29.10 18.27
C GLN A 110 -43.52 -29.35 17.71
N LYS A 111 -43.65 -30.41 16.90
CA LYS A 111 -44.94 -30.98 16.54
C LYS A 111 -45.47 -31.64 17.82
N THR A 112 -46.42 -30.96 18.44
CA THR A 112 -47.19 -31.42 19.58
C THR A 112 -47.92 -32.71 19.24
N GLU A 113 -47.52 -33.78 19.94
CA GLU A 113 -48.24 -35.03 20.06
C GLU A 113 -49.07 -34.96 21.34
N THR A 114 -50.35 -34.58 21.27
CA THR A 114 -51.39 -35.04 22.21
C THR A 114 -52.78 -34.63 21.71
N LYS A 115 -53.48 -35.56 21.07
CA LYS A 115 -54.95 -35.61 21.15
C LYS A 115 -55.39 -37.05 20.99
N SER A 116 -55.28 -37.77 22.11
CA SER A 116 -56.04 -38.98 22.37
C SER A 116 -57.53 -38.61 22.36
N ARG A 117 -58.26 -39.12 21.37
CA ARG A 117 -59.71 -39.32 21.38
C ARG A 117 -59.96 -40.56 20.51
N HIS A 118 -60.04 -41.71 21.16
CA HIS A 118 -60.85 -42.81 20.65
C HIS A 118 -62.24 -42.64 21.24
N ASN A 119 -63.24 -42.68 20.37
CA ASN A 119 -64.66 -42.68 20.69
C ASN A 119 -65.12 -44.09 21.05
N ILE A 120 -66.34 -44.13 21.59
CA ILE A 120 -67.27 -45.27 21.78
C ILE A 120 -67.20 -45.90 23.17
#